data_AF-A0A376D0B7-F1
#
_entry.id   AF-A0A376D0B7-F1
#
_cell.length_a   1.000
_cell.length_b   1.000
_cell.length_c   1.000
_cell.angle_alpha   90.00
_cell.angle_beta   90.00
_cell.angle_gamma   90.00
#
_symmetry.space_group_name_H-M   'P 1'
#
loop_
_entity.id
_entity.type
_entity.pdbx_description
1 polymer ?
#
loop_
_entity_poly.entity_id
_entity_poly.type
_entity_poly.pdbx_seq_one_letter_code
_entity_poly.pdbx_strand_id
1 'polypeptide(L)'
;MDKYVANGGKRSDWTVKFAENRSQDGTLLGYSLLQESVDQASYMYSDNHYLAEMATILSKPEEAKRYRQLAQQLADYINTCMFDPTTQFYYDVRIEDKPLANGCAGKPIVERGKGPEGWSPLFNGAATQANADAVVKVMLDPKEFNTFVPLGTAALTNPAFGADIYWRGRVWVDQFWFGLKGMERYGYRDDALKLADTFFRHAKGLTADGPIQENYNPLTGAQQGAPNFSWSAAHLYMLYNDFFRKQ
;
A
#
# COMPACT_ATOMS: atom_id res chain seq x y z
N MET A 1 -2.48 22.21 -0.83
CA MET A 1 -1.63 22.82 0.23
C MET A 1 -2.33 23.96 0.95
N ASP A 2 -2.78 25.02 0.26
CA ASP A 2 -3.35 26.19 0.95
C ASP A 2 -4.60 25.86 1.78
N LYS A 3 -5.50 25.01 1.25
CA LYS A 3 -6.65 24.48 2.00
C LYS A 3 -6.25 23.70 3.27
N TYR A 4 -5.17 22.91 3.21
CA TYR A 4 -4.67 22.15 4.37
C TYR A 4 -4.20 23.10 5.48
N VAL A 5 -3.48 24.17 5.12
CA VAL A 5 -3.04 25.19 6.07
C VAL A 5 -4.21 25.98 6.64
N ALA A 6 -5.18 26.35 5.79
CA ALA A 6 -6.40 27.03 6.23
C ALA A 6 -7.21 26.20 7.25
N ASN A 7 -7.11 24.87 7.19
CA ASN A 7 -7.74 23.93 8.11
C ASN A 7 -6.89 23.62 9.36
N GLY A 8 -5.82 24.38 9.62
CA GLY A 8 -4.99 24.28 10.83
C GLY A 8 -3.73 23.42 10.70
N GLY A 9 -3.47 22.83 9.53
CA GLY A 9 -2.23 22.11 9.25
C GLY A 9 -1.03 23.04 9.02
N LYS A 10 0.20 22.50 9.08
CA LYS A 10 1.43 23.27 8.80
C LYS A 10 2.03 22.84 7.47
N ARG A 11 2.53 23.78 6.67
CA ARG A 11 3.24 23.44 5.42
C ARG A 11 4.42 22.49 5.66
N SER A 12 5.10 22.63 6.81
CA SER A 12 6.20 21.77 7.22
C SER A 12 5.82 20.30 7.40
N ASP A 13 4.54 19.97 7.61
CA ASP A 13 4.07 18.59 7.72
C ASP A 13 4.33 17.82 6.41
N TRP A 14 4.39 18.54 5.29
CA TRP A 14 4.63 18.01 3.94
C TRP A 14 6.10 18.01 3.54
N THR A 15 6.99 18.58 4.34
CA THR A 15 8.42 18.52 4.09
C THR A 15 8.95 17.13 4.46
N VAL A 16 9.48 16.41 3.48
CA VAL A 16 10.23 15.18 3.72
C VAL A 16 11.71 15.57 3.84
N LYS A 17 12.28 15.38 5.04
CA LYS A 17 13.72 15.58 5.24
C LYS A 17 14.50 14.44 4.56
N PHE A 18 15.80 14.64 4.36
CA PHE A 18 16.67 13.72 3.62
C PHE A 18 18.02 13.57 4.34
N ALA A 19 18.67 12.42 4.19
CA ALA A 19 19.96 12.14 4.81
C ALA A 19 20.89 11.35 3.87
N GLU A 20 22.20 11.48 4.09
CA GLU A 20 23.23 10.65 3.46
C GLU A 20 23.47 9.37 4.28
N ASN A 21 23.68 8.26 3.58
CA ASN A 21 24.08 6.99 4.18
C ASN A 21 25.59 6.82 3.98
N ARG A 22 26.35 6.66 5.07
CA ARG A 22 27.79 6.39 5.02
C ARG A 22 28.13 5.06 5.67
N SER A 23 29.12 4.37 5.14
CA SER A 23 29.76 3.23 5.82
C SER A 23 30.61 3.69 7.00
N GLN A 24 31.09 2.73 7.80
CA GLN A 24 31.89 2.99 8.99
C GLN A 24 33.21 3.74 8.70
N ASP A 25 33.80 3.55 7.52
CA ASP A 25 35.01 4.25 7.06
C ASP A 25 34.74 5.64 6.45
N GLY A 26 33.47 6.07 6.41
CA GLY A 26 33.05 7.36 5.87
C GLY A 26 32.72 7.37 4.38
N THR A 27 32.84 6.25 3.67
CA THR A 27 32.44 6.15 2.25
C THR A 27 30.96 6.45 2.08
N LEU A 28 30.61 7.32 1.13
CA LEU A 28 29.23 7.63 0.78
C LEU A 28 28.60 6.43 0.05
N LEU A 29 27.55 5.86 0.62
CA LEU A 29 26.81 4.72 0.06
C LEU A 29 25.58 5.16 -0.73
N GLY A 30 25.04 6.33 -0.43
CA GLY A 30 23.83 6.86 -1.07
C GLY A 30 23.04 7.73 -0.11
N TYR A 31 21.71 7.70 -0.24
CA TYR A 31 20.82 8.56 0.52
C TYR A 31 19.53 7.86 0.91
N SER A 32 18.89 8.37 1.95
CA SER A 32 17.55 7.95 2.39
C SER A 32 16.66 9.17 2.60
N LEU A 33 15.36 8.99 2.34
CA LEU A 33 14.37 9.84 2.99
C LEU A 33 14.50 9.64 4.50
N LEU A 34 14.32 10.70 5.29
CA LEU A 34 14.12 10.56 6.73
C LEU A 34 12.67 10.17 7.02
N GLN A 35 12.27 9.06 6.40
CA GLN A 35 10.94 8.46 6.41
C GLN A 35 11.10 6.98 6.08
N GLU A 36 10.47 6.12 6.87
CA GLU A 36 10.38 4.68 6.62
C GLU A 36 9.00 4.39 6.08
N SER A 37 8.94 3.85 4.86
CA SER A 37 7.67 3.62 4.17
C SER A 37 7.06 2.26 4.51
N VAL A 38 5.75 2.25 4.79
CA VAL A 38 5.08 1.05 5.27
C VAL A 38 4.91 0.00 4.18
N ASP A 39 4.73 0.42 2.92
CA ASP A 39 4.76 -0.47 1.78
C ASP A 39 6.13 -1.10 1.61
N GLN A 40 7.21 -0.31 1.70
CA GLN A 40 8.58 -0.81 1.62
C GLN A 40 8.90 -1.82 2.73
N ALA A 41 8.54 -1.53 3.97
CA ALA A 41 8.73 -2.45 5.09
C ALA A 41 7.94 -3.76 4.88
N SER A 42 6.72 -3.65 4.33
CA SER A 42 5.87 -4.81 4.02
C SER A 42 6.44 -5.65 2.87
N TYR A 43 7.02 -5.03 1.84
CA TYR A 43 7.74 -5.76 0.80
C TYR A 43 9.00 -6.43 1.35
N MET A 44 9.73 -5.78 2.27
CA MET A 44 10.90 -6.38 2.93
C MET A 44 10.51 -7.55 3.84
N TYR A 45 9.34 -7.50 4.48
CA TYR A 45 8.77 -8.65 5.19
C TYR A 45 8.56 -9.82 4.23
N SER A 46 7.94 -9.56 3.08
CA SER A 46 7.67 -10.55 2.02
C SER A 46 8.97 -11.14 1.45
N ASP A 47 9.98 -10.30 1.22
CA ASP A 47 11.32 -10.73 0.79
C ASP A 47 11.94 -11.72 1.77
N ASN A 48 11.97 -11.38 3.07
CA ASN A 48 12.46 -12.28 4.11
C ASN A 48 11.62 -13.57 4.20
N HIS A 49 10.30 -13.46 4.07
CA HIS A 49 9.42 -14.63 4.05
C HIS A 49 9.78 -15.59 2.90
N TYR A 50 9.87 -15.10 1.67
CA TYR A 50 10.19 -15.93 0.52
C TYR A 50 11.64 -16.42 0.51
N LEU A 51 12.61 -15.63 1.00
CA LEU A 51 13.98 -16.10 1.20
C LEU A 51 14.04 -17.25 2.21
N ALA A 52 13.23 -17.22 3.26
CA ALA A 52 13.14 -18.34 4.19
C ALA A 52 12.55 -19.61 3.54
N GLU A 53 11.54 -19.46 2.67
CA GLU A 53 10.99 -20.57 1.90
C GLU A 53 12.03 -21.15 0.92
N MET A 54 12.70 -20.29 0.15
CA MET A 54 13.77 -20.69 -0.76
C MET A 54 14.92 -21.39 -0.03
N ALA A 55 15.37 -20.85 1.10
CA ALA A 55 16.38 -21.49 1.93
C ALA A 55 15.92 -22.87 2.45
N THR A 56 14.64 -23.03 2.76
CA THR A 56 14.07 -24.33 3.13
C THR A 56 14.12 -25.32 1.96
N ILE A 57 13.72 -24.91 0.75
CA ILE A 57 13.81 -25.72 -0.49
C ILE A 57 15.25 -26.15 -0.75
N LEU A 58 16.21 -25.25 -0.56
CA LEU A 58 17.64 -25.50 -0.74
C LEU A 58 18.31 -26.21 0.45
N SER A 59 17.53 -26.68 1.43
CA SER A 59 18.03 -27.40 2.62
C SER A 59 19.05 -26.60 3.44
N LYS A 60 18.82 -25.28 3.58
CA LYS A 60 19.62 -24.32 4.37
C LYS A 60 18.84 -23.86 5.62
N PRO A 61 18.65 -24.71 6.64
CA PRO A 61 17.71 -24.44 7.74
C PRO A 61 18.12 -23.25 8.62
N GLU A 62 19.41 -23.01 8.85
CA GLU A 62 19.87 -21.87 9.66
C GLU A 62 19.65 -20.53 8.94
N GLU A 63 19.83 -20.48 7.62
CA GLU A 63 19.48 -19.31 6.81
C GLU A 63 17.96 -19.08 6.85
N ALA A 64 17.16 -20.14 6.67
CA ALA A 64 15.71 -20.04 6.77
C ALA A 64 15.24 -19.52 8.13
N LYS A 65 15.84 -20.00 9.22
CA LYS A 65 15.55 -19.53 10.58
C LYS A 65 15.88 -18.05 10.75
N ARG A 66 17.04 -17.59 10.26
CA ARG A 66 17.42 -16.17 10.28
C ARG A 66 16.40 -15.31 9.54
N TYR A 67 16.02 -15.69 8.33
CA TYR A 67 15.06 -14.92 7.53
C TYR A 67 13.66 -14.87 8.17
N ARG A 68 13.20 -15.97 8.78
CA ARG A 68 11.94 -15.95 9.56
C ARG A 68 12.00 -14.99 10.74
N GLN A 69 13.15 -14.92 11.44
CA GLN A 69 13.33 -13.99 12.55
C GLN A 69 13.31 -12.53 12.07
N LEU A 70 13.96 -12.22 10.94
CA LEU A 70 13.94 -10.88 10.34
C LEU A 70 12.53 -10.48 9.87
N ALA A 71 11.80 -11.42 9.25
CA ALA A 71 10.40 -11.20 8.89
C ALA A 71 9.55 -10.89 10.14
N GLN A 72 9.68 -11.68 11.21
CA GLN A 72 8.91 -11.41 12.44
C GLN A 72 9.23 -10.04 13.03
N GLN A 73 10.51 -9.63 13.07
CA GLN A 73 10.91 -8.31 13.55
C GLN A 73 10.29 -7.18 12.71
N LEU A 74 10.24 -7.33 11.39
CA LEU A 74 9.58 -6.38 10.49
C LEU A 74 8.07 -6.32 10.74
N ALA A 75 7.41 -7.47 10.90
CA ALA A 75 5.97 -7.51 11.22
C ALA A 75 5.68 -6.82 12.56
N ASP A 76 6.48 -7.09 13.60
CA ASP A 76 6.33 -6.47 14.91
C ASP A 76 6.48 -4.94 14.81
N TYR A 77 7.47 -4.46 14.05
CA TYR A 77 7.69 -3.03 13.80
C TYR A 77 6.52 -2.40 13.01
N ILE A 78 6.08 -3.03 11.92
CA ILE A 78 4.95 -2.55 11.11
C ILE A 78 3.69 -2.40 11.98
N ASN A 79 3.36 -3.41 12.78
CA ASN A 79 2.15 -3.39 13.61
C ASN A 79 2.24 -2.43 14.80
N THR A 80 3.44 -2.19 15.34
CA THR A 80 3.66 -1.31 16.50
C THR A 80 3.81 0.15 16.08
N CYS A 81 4.51 0.41 14.98
CA CYS A 81 5.01 1.74 14.62
C CYS A 81 4.22 2.39 13.50
N MET A 82 3.70 1.60 12.55
CA MET A 82 3.09 2.13 11.33
C MET A 82 1.57 2.09 11.35
N PHE A 83 0.95 1.35 12.27
CA PHE A 83 -0.50 1.34 12.46
C PHE A 83 -0.94 2.47 13.40
N ASP A 84 -1.91 3.29 12.96
CA ASP A 84 -2.60 4.22 13.86
C ASP A 84 -3.97 3.66 14.26
N PRO A 85 -4.19 3.34 15.55
CA PRO A 85 -5.47 2.84 16.02
C PRO A 85 -6.58 3.90 15.98
N THR A 86 -6.25 5.19 15.90
CA THR A 86 -7.27 6.27 15.89
C THR A 86 -8.00 6.31 14.55
N THR A 87 -7.24 6.25 13.45
CA THR A 87 -7.74 6.28 12.07
C THR A 87 -7.91 4.90 11.45
N GLN A 88 -7.57 3.84 12.21
CA GLN A 88 -7.77 2.42 11.85
C GLN A 88 -7.01 2.03 10.57
N PHE A 89 -5.82 2.58 10.37
CA PHE A 89 -5.07 2.43 9.11
C PHE A 89 -3.55 2.49 9.32
N TYR A 90 -2.80 2.01 8.33
CA TYR A 90 -1.34 2.07 8.33
C TYR A 90 -0.81 3.28 7.54
N TYR A 91 0.35 3.79 7.96
CA TYR A 91 1.04 4.92 7.37
C TYR A 91 2.56 4.75 7.48
N ASP A 92 3.28 5.45 6.60
CA ASP A 92 4.70 5.72 6.79
C ASP A 92 4.98 6.38 8.15
N VAL A 93 6.21 6.23 8.65
CA VAL A 93 6.70 6.95 9.85
C VAL A 93 7.85 7.87 9.46
N ARG A 94 7.98 9.01 10.14
CA ARG A 94 9.19 9.83 10.00
C ARG A 94 10.35 9.19 10.75
N ILE A 95 11.56 9.37 10.24
CA ILE A 95 12.76 9.21 11.08
C ILE A 95 12.94 10.54 11.80
N GLU A 96 12.40 10.62 13.02
CA GLU A 96 12.50 11.81 13.85
C GLU A 96 13.92 12.00 14.40
N ASP A 97 14.23 13.19 14.90
CA ASP A 97 15.57 13.51 15.41
C ASP A 97 15.98 12.58 16.59
N LYS A 98 14.99 11.98 17.27
CA LYS A 98 15.16 10.91 18.26
C LYS A 98 14.04 9.88 18.11
N PRO A 99 14.33 8.58 18.23
CA PRO A 99 13.30 7.55 18.28
C PRO A 99 12.34 7.75 19.45
N LEU A 100 11.13 7.21 19.29
CA LEU A 100 10.12 7.14 20.35
C LEU A 100 10.54 6.14 21.43
N ALA A 101 9.93 6.25 22.62
CA ALA A 101 10.26 5.39 23.77
C ALA A 101 10.01 3.89 23.53
N ASN A 102 9.12 3.55 22.59
CA ASN A 102 8.83 2.17 22.18
C ASN A 102 9.77 1.65 21.08
N GLY A 103 10.77 2.42 20.66
CA GLY A 103 11.76 2.04 19.65
C GLY A 103 11.38 2.39 18.21
N CYS A 104 10.17 2.91 17.96
CA CYS A 104 9.79 3.39 16.62
C CYS A 104 10.58 4.65 16.23
N ALA A 105 10.97 4.77 14.96
CA ALA A 105 11.74 5.91 14.45
C ALA A 105 11.00 7.25 14.56
N GLY A 106 9.66 7.21 14.57
CA GLY A 106 8.78 8.36 14.73
C GLY A 106 7.32 7.95 14.70
N LYS A 107 6.42 8.94 14.68
CA LYS A 107 4.97 8.71 14.63
C LYS A 107 4.48 8.39 13.21
N PRO A 108 3.36 7.63 13.07
CA PRO A 108 2.67 7.49 11.79
C PRO A 108 2.28 8.87 11.22
N ILE A 109 2.50 9.07 9.92
CA ILE A 109 2.26 10.34 9.22
C ILE A 109 0.78 10.46 8.80
N VAL A 110 -0.11 10.43 9.80
CA VAL A 110 -1.57 10.41 9.61
C VAL A 110 -2.10 11.65 8.89
N GLU A 111 -1.45 12.80 9.06
CA GLU A 111 -1.89 14.09 8.57
C GLU A 111 -1.74 14.26 7.05
N ARG A 112 -0.96 13.38 6.39
CA ARG A 112 -0.86 13.33 4.92
C ARG A 112 -1.98 12.51 4.28
N GLY A 113 -2.84 11.89 5.09
CA GLY A 113 -3.97 11.11 4.63
C GLY A 113 -3.60 9.68 4.23
N LYS A 114 -4.63 8.90 3.93
CA LYS A 114 -4.52 7.47 3.60
C LYS A 114 -4.20 7.27 2.12
N GLY A 115 -3.34 6.31 1.82
CA GLY A 115 -3.09 5.80 0.48
C GLY A 115 -3.01 4.28 0.41
N PRO A 116 -2.64 3.71 -0.75
CA PRO A 116 -2.59 2.28 -0.98
C PRO A 116 -1.50 1.57 -0.16
N GLU A 117 -0.49 2.30 0.30
CA GLU A 117 0.53 1.79 1.21
C GLU A 117 -0.06 1.15 2.47
N GLY A 118 -1.24 1.63 2.91
CA GLY A 118 -1.86 1.15 4.14
C GLY A 118 -2.48 -0.24 4.07
N TRP A 119 -2.71 -0.81 2.87
CA TRP A 119 -3.07 -2.22 2.71
C TRP A 119 -1.89 -3.10 2.27
N SER A 120 -0.70 -2.54 2.09
CA SER A 120 0.50 -3.32 1.82
C SER A 120 0.84 -4.33 2.94
N PRO A 121 0.66 -4.01 4.24
CA PRO A 121 0.81 -5.00 5.31
C PRO A 121 -0.14 -6.21 5.19
N LEU A 122 -1.34 -6.00 4.63
CA LEU A 122 -2.30 -7.08 4.40
C LEU A 122 -1.87 -7.92 3.20
N PHE A 123 -1.58 -7.27 2.06
CA PHE A 123 -1.10 -7.97 0.87
C PHE A 123 0.11 -8.86 1.19
N ASN A 124 1.11 -8.31 1.87
CA ASN A 124 2.34 -9.02 2.20
C ASN A 124 2.23 -9.97 3.39
N GLY A 125 1.15 -9.92 4.17
CA GLY A 125 0.92 -10.86 5.28
C GLY A 125 1.67 -10.50 6.57
N ALA A 126 2.03 -9.22 6.74
CA ALA A 126 2.69 -8.70 7.94
C ALA A 126 1.69 -8.20 8.99
N ALA A 127 0.47 -7.84 8.59
CA ALA A 127 -0.56 -7.36 9.51
C ALA A 127 -1.01 -8.42 10.53
N THR A 128 -1.41 -7.97 11.72
CA THR A 128 -2.23 -8.83 12.58
C THR A 128 -3.67 -8.88 12.06
N GLN A 129 -4.42 -9.93 12.42
CA GLN A 129 -5.84 -10.03 12.02
C GLN A 129 -6.65 -8.80 12.48
N ALA A 130 -6.48 -8.35 13.71
CA ALA A 130 -7.22 -7.19 14.24
C ALA A 130 -6.95 -5.90 13.44
N ASN A 131 -5.69 -5.66 13.06
CA ASN A 131 -5.34 -4.50 12.24
C ASN A 131 -5.82 -4.67 10.79
N ALA A 132 -5.80 -5.89 10.26
CA ALA A 132 -6.38 -6.17 8.94
C ALA A 132 -7.88 -5.90 8.90
N ASP A 133 -8.63 -6.36 9.91
CA ASP A 133 -10.08 -6.11 10.03
C ASP A 133 -10.40 -4.60 10.06
N ALA A 134 -9.55 -3.82 10.71
CA ALA A 134 -9.63 -2.36 10.76
C ALA A 134 -9.41 -1.72 9.38
N VAL A 135 -8.33 -2.12 8.70
CA VAL A 135 -7.97 -1.62 7.37
C VAL A 135 -9.03 -1.98 6.33
N VAL A 136 -9.56 -3.20 6.34
CA VAL A 136 -10.59 -3.63 5.38
C VAL A 136 -11.87 -2.79 5.53
N LYS A 137 -12.27 -2.41 6.74
CA LYS A 137 -13.40 -1.49 6.95
C LYS A 137 -13.18 -0.14 6.27
N VAL A 138 -11.96 0.40 6.35
CA VAL A 138 -11.59 1.66 5.68
C VAL A 138 -11.56 1.47 4.16
N MET A 139 -11.04 0.36 3.65
CA MET A 139 -11.04 0.04 2.21
C MET A 139 -12.46 -0.05 1.64
N LEU A 140 -13.40 -0.59 2.41
CA LEU A 140 -14.80 -0.77 2.03
C LEU A 140 -15.68 0.47 2.26
N ASP A 141 -15.16 1.52 2.90
CA ASP A 141 -15.92 2.76 3.13
C ASP A 141 -16.00 3.59 1.83
N PRO A 142 -17.22 3.91 1.33
CA PRO A 142 -17.39 4.76 0.14
C PRO A 142 -16.95 6.21 0.33
N LYS A 143 -16.70 6.65 1.58
CA LYS A 143 -16.10 7.95 1.89
C LYS A 143 -14.58 7.91 1.87
N GLU A 144 -13.97 6.75 1.70
CA GLU A 144 -12.53 6.55 1.70
C GLU A 144 -12.08 5.98 0.35
N PHE A 145 -12.15 4.66 0.16
CA PHE A 145 -11.61 3.96 -1.01
C PHE A 145 -12.65 3.17 -1.83
N ASN A 146 -13.86 2.96 -1.33
CA ASN A 146 -14.90 2.23 -2.07
C ASN A 146 -15.65 3.15 -3.05
N THR A 147 -14.88 3.72 -3.99
CA THR A 147 -15.32 4.64 -5.04
C THR A 147 -15.94 3.92 -6.25
N PHE A 148 -16.33 4.66 -7.29
CA PHE A 148 -16.93 4.09 -8.50
C PHE A 148 -16.03 3.05 -9.17
N VAL A 149 -14.73 3.35 -9.34
CA VAL A 149 -13.66 2.35 -9.45
C VAL A 149 -12.89 2.37 -8.12
N PRO A 150 -12.93 1.31 -7.30
CA PRO A 150 -12.46 1.35 -5.92
C PRO A 150 -10.93 1.19 -5.78
N LEU A 151 -10.42 1.45 -4.57
CA LEU A 151 -9.02 1.29 -4.14
C LEU A 151 -8.02 2.14 -4.92
N GLY A 152 -8.32 3.45 -5.04
CA GLY A 152 -7.44 4.45 -5.65
C GLY A 152 -6.18 4.75 -4.84
N THR A 153 -5.23 5.45 -5.47
CA THR A 153 -3.92 5.81 -4.88
C THR A 153 -3.96 6.86 -3.76
N ALA A 154 -5.14 7.38 -3.44
CA ALA A 154 -5.39 8.15 -2.23
C ALA A 154 -6.87 8.05 -1.89
N ALA A 155 -7.18 7.99 -0.60
CA ALA A 155 -8.57 8.05 -0.16
C ALA A 155 -9.22 9.39 -0.55
N LEU A 156 -10.55 9.42 -0.66
CA LEU A 156 -11.29 10.67 -0.89
C LEU A 156 -11.03 11.72 0.20
N THR A 157 -10.72 11.28 1.42
CA THR A 157 -10.39 12.17 2.55
C THR A 157 -8.95 12.67 2.54
N ASN A 158 -8.08 12.15 1.68
CA ASN A 158 -6.68 12.54 1.64
C ASN A 158 -6.58 14.05 1.30
N PRO A 159 -5.85 14.87 2.08
CA PRO A 159 -5.77 16.32 1.84
C PRO A 159 -5.19 16.72 0.48
N ALA A 160 -4.50 15.80 -0.18
CA ALA A 160 -3.92 15.98 -1.51
C ALA A 160 -4.64 15.17 -2.61
N PHE A 161 -5.83 14.62 -2.30
CA PHE A 161 -6.65 13.88 -3.27
C PHE A 161 -6.98 14.74 -4.50
N GLY A 162 -6.87 14.12 -5.67
CA GLY A 162 -7.44 14.60 -6.90
C GLY A 162 -7.73 13.43 -7.82
N ALA A 163 -8.98 13.30 -8.29
CA ALA A 163 -9.45 12.15 -9.05
C ALA A 163 -8.67 11.90 -10.37
N ASP A 164 -8.05 12.94 -10.93
CA ASP A 164 -7.23 12.84 -12.14
C ASP A 164 -5.71 12.80 -11.89
N ILE A 165 -5.29 12.78 -10.62
CA ILE A 165 -3.86 12.75 -10.26
C ILE A 165 -3.38 11.30 -10.15
N TYR A 166 -2.31 10.98 -10.89
CA TYR A 166 -1.78 9.62 -11.04
C TYR A 166 -1.58 8.86 -9.71
N TRP A 167 -0.87 9.44 -8.76
CA TRP A 167 -0.53 8.80 -7.47
C TRP A 167 -1.20 9.49 -6.26
N ARG A 168 -2.29 10.21 -6.49
CA ARG A 168 -3.08 10.85 -5.43
C ARG A 168 -4.58 10.78 -5.69
N GLY A 169 -5.04 9.70 -6.30
CA GLY A 169 -6.47 9.45 -6.52
C GLY A 169 -6.75 8.40 -7.58
N ARG A 170 -6.03 8.42 -8.71
CA ARG A 170 -6.23 7.43 -9.77
C ARG A 170 -6.02 6.01 -9.30
N VAL A 171 -6.77 5.07 -9.86
CA VAL A 171 -6.74 3.64 -9.55
C VAL A 171 -5.80 2.95 -10.53
N TRP A 172 -4.81 2.24 -10.01
CA TRP A 172 -3.93 1.38 -10.79
C TRP A 172 -4.23 -0.08 -10.50
N VAL A 173 -4.13 -0.93 -11.52
CA VAL A 173 -4.60 -2.33 -11.43
C VAL A 173 -3.76 -3.16 -10.45
N ASP A 174 -2.46 -2.85 -10.32
CA ASP A 174 -1.56 -3.45 -9.33
C ASP A 174 -2.03 -3.15 -7.90
N GLN A 175 -2.18 -1.88 -7.54
CA GLN A 175 -2.61 -1.48 -6.19
C GLN A 175 -4.00 -2.00 -5.84
N PHE A 176 -4.92 -1.99 -6.82
CA PHE A 176 -6.24 -2.58 -6.67
C PHE A 176 -6.16 -4.08 -6.37
N TRP A 177 -5.39 -4.83 -7.17
CA TRP A 177 -5.24 -6.28 -6.97
C TRP A 177 -4.52 -6.61 -5.65
N PHE A 178 -3.49 -5.84 -5.24
CA PHE A 178 -2.86 -6.00 -3.92
C PHE A 178 -3.88 -5.82 -2.79
N GLY A 179 -4.78 -4.85 -2.91
CA GLY A 179 -5.88 -4.66 -1.98
C GLY A 179 -6.79 -5.89 -1.91
N LEU A 180 -7.23 -6.43 -3.06
CA LEU A 180 -8.07 -7.63 -3.10
C LEU A 180 -7.39 -8.86 -2.50
N LYS A 181 -6.10 -9.07 -2.81
CA LYS A 181 -5.30 -10.17 -2.21
C LYS A 181 -5.10 -9.99 -0.73
N GLY A 182 -4.86 -8.77 -0.26
CA GLY A 182 -4.80 -8.45 1.15
C GLY A 182 -6.13 -8.77 1.85
N MET A 183 -7.25 -8.34 1.29
CA MET A 183 -8.58 -8.69 1.80
C MET A 183 -8.79 -10.21 1.87
N GLU A 184 -8.54 -10.92 0.76
CA GLU A 184 -8.65 -12.39 0.70
C GLU A 184 -7.80 -13.09 1.76
N ARG A 185 -6.53 -12.67 1.91
CA ARG A 185 -5.56 -13.27 2.83
C ARG A 185 -6.04 -13.25 4.30
N TYR A 186 -6.86 -12.28 4.65
CA TYR A 186 -7.41 -12.10 6.00
C TYR A 186 -8.90 -12.47 6.11
N GLY A 187 -9.42 -13.26 5.16
CA GLY A 187 -10.77 -13.85 5.26
C GLY A 187 -11.89 -13.09 4.57
N TYR A 188 -11.57 -12.03 3.81
CA TYR A 188 -12.57 -11.16 3.15
C TYR A 188 -12.70 -11.45 1.65
N ARG A 189 -12.57 -12.72 1.23
CA ARG A 189 -12.67 -13.11 -0.19
C ARG A 189 -14.02 -12.68 -0.81
N ASP A 190 -15.12 -12.79 -0.08
CA ASP A 190 -16.44 -12.41 -0.60
C ASP A 190 -16.55 -10.92 -0.93
N ASP A 191 -15.99 -10.05 -0.09
CA ASP A 191 -15.96 -8.61 -0.37
C ASP A 191 -14.95 -8.27 -1.48
N ALA A 192 -13.82 -8.97 -1.54
CA ALA A 192 -12.87 -8.82 -2.64
C ALA A 192 -13.51 -9.17 -3.99
N LEU A 193 -14.33 -10.22 -4.04
CA LEU A 193 -15.09 -10.62 -5.23
C LEU A 193 -16.12 -9.56 -5.65
N LYS A 194 -16.79 -8.89 -4.70
CA LYS A 194 -17.71 -7.77 -4.99
C LYS A 194 -16.98 -6.55 -5.55
N LEU A 195 -15.79 -6.23 -5.02
CA LEU A 195 -14.98 -5.14 -5.55
C LEU A 195 -14.44 -5.47 -6.94
N ALA A 196 -14.02 -6.71 -7.19
CA ALA A 196 -13.61 -7.16 -8.53
C ALA A 196 -14.76 -7.03 -9.55
N ASP A 197 -15.96 -7.45 -9.19
CA ASP A 197 -17.15 -7.27 -10.04
C ASP A 197 -17.46 -5.78 -10.29
N THR A 198 -17.33 -4.96 -9.25
CA THR A 198 -17.50 -3.50 -9.39
C THR A 198 -16.47 -2.90 -10.34
N PHE A 199 -15.20 -3.28 -10.20
CA PHE A 199 -14.15 -2.90 -11.13
C PHE A 199 -14.50 -3.34 -12.56
N PHE A 200 -14.90 -4.59 -12.76
CA PHE A 200 -15.25 -5.12 -14.08
C PHE A 200 -16.37 -4.33 -14.77
N ARG A 201 -17.41 -3.95 -14.01
CA ARG A 201 -18.55 -3.16 -14.53
C ARG A 201 -18.21 -1.70 -14.81
N HIS A 202 -17.27 -1.11 -14.07
CA HIS A 202 -17.07 0.35 -14.03
C HIS A 202 -15.77 0.84 -14.69
N ALA A 203 -14.73 -0.01 -14.79
CA ALA A 203 -13.50 0.31 -15.50
C ALA A 203 -13.78 0.47 -17.00
N LYS A 204 -13.74 1.71 -17.50
CA LYS A 204 -14.09 2.00 -18.90
C LYS A 204 -13.11 1.32 -19.85
N GLY A 205 -13.63 0.82 -20.97
CA GLY A 205 -12.82 0.18 -22.02
C GLY A 205 -12.46 -1.27 -21.75
N LEU A 206 -12.76 -1.84 -20.57
CA LEU A 206 -12.30 -3.19 -20.21
C LEU A 206 -12.80 -4.30 -21.14
N THR A 207 -14.04 -4.18 -21.64
CA THR A 207 -14.63 -5.14 -22.59
C THR A 207 -14.66 -4.62 -24.03
N ALA A 208 -13.99 -3.49 -24.30
CA ALA A 208 -13.84 -2.93 -25.64
C ALA A 208 -12.56 -3.47 -26.31
N ASP A 209 -12.30 -3.01 -27.52
CA ASP A 209 -11.14 -3.39 -28.34
C ASP A 209 -9.94 -2.44 -28.22
N GLY A 210 -10.02 -1.45 -27.32
CA GLY A 210 -8.95 -0.51 -27.06
C GLY A 210 -7.73 -1.13 -26.35
N PRO A 211 -6.54 -0.55 -26.49
CA PRO A 211 -5.35 -1.03 -25.78
C PRO A 211 -5.47 -0.80 -24.27
N ILE A 212 -4.92 -1.72 -23.48
CA ILE A 212 -4.80 -1.60 -22.02
C ILE A 212 -3.91 -0.39 -21.68
N GLN A 213 -4.40 0.48 -20.79
CA GLN A 213 -3.68 1.66 -20.29
C GLN A 213 -3.26 1.50 -18.82
N GLU A 214 -2.72 2.56 -18.23
CA GLU A 214 -2.10 2.56 -16.90
C GLU A 214 -3.12 2.59 -15.76
N ASN A 215 -4.06 3.54 -15.79
CA ASN A 215 -4.87 3.85 -14.61
C ASN A 215 -6.25 4.46 -14.93
N TYR A 216 -7.10 4.55 -13.92
CA TYR A 216 -8.50 4.97 -14.02
C TYR A 216 -8.81 6.12 -13.06
N ASN A 217 -9.64 7.08 -13.49
CA ASN A 217 -10.23 8.04 -12.57
C ASN A 217 -11.20 7.30 -11.62
N PRO A 218 -11.07 7.43 -10.28
CA PRO A 218 -11.84 6.63 -9.31
C PRO A 218 -13.33 6.99 -9.29
N LEU A 219 -13.71 8.17 -9.80
CA LEU A 219 -15.09 8.68 -9.79
C LEU A 219 -15.83 8.40 -11.10
N THR A 220 -15.12 8.21 -12.21
CA THR A 220 -15.73 8.10 -13.55
C THR A 220 -15.32 6.84 -14.32
N GLY A 221 -14.25 6.17 -13.89
CA GLY A 221 -13.63 5.05 -14.59
C GLY A 221 -12.86 5.43 -15.86
N ALA A 222 -12.64 6.71 -16.14
CA ALA A 222 -11.92 7.16 -17.33
C ALA A 222 -10.43 6.76 -17.31
N GLN A 223 -9.98 6.10 -18.38
CA GLN A 223 -8.61 5.63 -18.55
C GLN A 223 -7.63 6.78 -18.87
N GLN A 224 -6.38 6.66 -18.41
CA GLN A 224 -5.23 7.44 -18.86
C GLN A 224 -3.95 6.60 -18.84
N GLY A 225 -2.91 7.11 -19.52
CA GLY A 225 -1.57 6.56 -19.53
C GLY A 225 -1.15 5.97 -20.88
N ALA A 226 0.04 5.39 -20.90
CA ALA A 226 0.59 4.71 -22.06
C ALA A 226 -0.35 3.57 -22.50
N PRO A 227 -0.63 3.43 -23.82
CA PRO A 227 -1.31 2.26 -24.33
C PRO A 227 -0.39 1.03 -24.29
N ASN A 228 -0.98 -0.17 -24.31
CA ASN A 228 -0.28 -1.47 -24.30
C ASN A 228 0.60 -1.67 -23.06
N PHE A 229 0.12 -1.22 -21.90
CA PHE A 229 0.93 -1.15 -20.69
C PHE A 229 0.98 -2.48 -19.92
N SER A 230 2.20 -3.00 -19.73
CA SER A 230 2.43 -4.39 -19.31
C SER A 230 1.92 -4.73 -17.91
N TRP A 231 2.17 -3.90 -16.88
CA TRP A 231 1.77 -4.31 -15.52
C TRP A 231 0.25 -4.27 -15.34
N SER A 232 -0.45 -3.39 -16.06
CA SER A 232 -1.91 -3.40 -16.10
C SER A 232 -2.40 -4.69 -16.74
N ALA A 233 -1.80 -5.11 -17.86
CA ALA A 233 -2.12 -6.40 -18.48
C ALA A 233 -1.86 -7.57 -17.54
N ALA A 234 -0.73 -7.57 -16.82
CA ALA A 234 -0.39 -8.61 -15.85
C ALA A 234 -1.43 -8.72 -14.73
N HIS A 235 -1.80 -7.60 -14.09
CA HIS A 235 -2.76 -7.64 -12.98
C HIS A 235 -4.21 -7.82 -13.45
N LEU A 236 -4.57 -7.42 -14.68
CA LEU A 236 -5.84 -7.82 -15.29
C LEU A 236 -5.91 -9.33 -15.49
N TYR A 237 -4.82 -9.95 -15.94
CA TYR A 237 -4.73 -11.41 -16.03
C TYR A 237 -4.83 -12.08 -14.65
N MET A 238 -4.19 -11.53 -13.61
CA MET A 238 -4.33 -12.04 -12.24
C MET A 238 -5.75 -11.86 -11.68
N LEU A 239 -6.44 -10.74 -12.00
CA LEU A 239 -7.85 -10.55 -11.64
C LEU A 239 -8.74 -11.60 -12.31
N TYR A 240 -8.50 -11.90 -13.59
CA TYR A 240 -9.18 -12.99 -14.28
C TYR A 240 -8.97 -14.34 -13.58
N ASN A 241 -7.73 -14.64 -13.20
CA ASN A 241 -7.39 -15.91 -12.54
C ASN A 241 -7.99 -16.04 -11.14
N ASP A 242 -7.98 -14.96 -10.35
CA ASP A 242 -8.26 -15.04 -8.91
C ASP A 242 -9.68 -14.64 -8.52
N PHE A 243 -10.30 -13.69 -9.25
CA PHE A 243 -11.45 -12.94 -8.77
C PHE A 243 -12.61 -12.76 -9.76
N PHE A 244 -12.38 -12.66 -11.07
CA PHE A 244 -13.48 -12.56 -12.03
C PHE A 244 -14.20 -13.90 -12.17
N ARG A 245 -15.53 -13.87 -12.06
CA ARG A 245 -16.40 -15.04 -12.18
C ARG A 245 -17.76 -14.65 -12.72
N LYS A 246 -18.47 -15.63 -13.30
CA LYS A 246 -19.89 -15.48 -13.61
C LYS A 246 -20.68 -15.40 -12.30
N GLN A 247 -21.59 -14.42 -12.20
CA GLN A 247 -22.56 -14.37 -11.11
C GLN A 247 -23.63 -15.45 -11.28
#